data_AF-A0A979GQS1-F1
#
_entry.id   AF-A0A979GQS1-F1
#
_cell.length_a   1.000
_cell.length_b   1.000
_cell.length_c   1.000
_cell.angle_alpha   90.00
_cell.angle_beta   90.00
_cell.angle_gamma   90.00
#
_symmetry.space_group_name_H-M   'P 1'
#
loop_
_entity.id
_entity.type
_entity.pdbx_description
1 polymer ?
#
loop_
_entity_poly.entity_id
_entity_poly.type
_entity_poly.pdbx_seq_one_letter_code
_entity_poly.pdbx_strand_id
1 'polypeptide(L)'
;MTEEQHLQTLSDIKRIMERSSRFLSLSGLSGVFAGASALAGAGTALVLFRAYYDRWEVRGHYDDADFSQLRLQLILLGFVVMFLAAAGGLYFTWRRAKKNNLPIYDATSRKVLINGMIPMAAGGAFIVGLMYNSMDVLVAPSCLIFYGMAVLNASKYTVSDTKYLGIAEIALGILNVFFLRRGLYFWAVGFGVMHIFYGIVMWWKYERNAVEE
;
A
#
# COMPACT_ATOMS: atom_id res chain seq x y z
N MET A 1 -12.49 32.81 -36.53
CA MET A 1 -11.63 32.18 -35.51
C MET A 1 -10.33 31.82 -36.17
N THR A 2 -9.20 32.26 -35.64
CA THR A 2 -7.88 31.89 -36.16
C THR A 2 -7.54 30.45 -35.76
N GLU A 3 -6.72 29.76 -36.55
CA GLU A 3 -6.29 28.37 -36.30
C GLU A 3 -5.66 28.20 -34.91
N GLU A 4 -4.92 29.21 -34.44
CA GLU A 4 -4.38 29.30 -33.08
C GLU A 4 -5.47 29.24 -31.99
N GLN A 5 -6.59 29.97 -32.16
CA GLN A 5 -7.70 29.94 -31.19
C GLN A 5 -8.35 28.55 -31.13
N HIS A 6 -8.38 27.82 -32.26
CA HIS A 6 -8.94 26.46 -32.29
C HIS A 6 -8.02 25.46 -31.58
N LEU A 7 -6.71 25.51 -31.84
CA LEU A 7 -5.70 24.68 -31.16
C LEU A 7 -5.67 24.96 -29.65
N GLN A 8 -5.79 26.24 -29.27
CA GLN A 8 -5.84 26.65 -27.86
C GLN A 8 -7.10 26.12 -27.17
N THR A 9 -8.25 26.19 -27.83
CA THR A 9 -9.51 25.63 -27.32
C THR A 9 -9.43 24.10 -27.15
N LEU A 10 -8.84 23.38 -28.11
CA LEU A 10 -8.60 21.94 -28.02
C LEU A 10 -7.66 21.58 -26.85
N SER A 11 -6.59 22.37 -26.67
CA SER A 11 -5.69 22.27 -25.52
C SER A 11 -6.45 22.46 -24.20
N ASP A 12 -7.29 23.49 -24.11
CA ASP A 12 -8.04 23.81 -22.90
C ASP A 12 -9.10 22.74 -22.60
N ILE A 13 -9.81 22.23 -23.61
CA ILE A 13 -10.73 21.09 -23.47
C ILE A 13 -9.98 19.87 -22.96
N LYS A 14 -8.82 19.53 -23.55
CA LYS A 14 -7.99 18.41 -23.08
C LYS A 14 -7.55 18.62 -21.64
N ARG A 15 -7.16 19.84 -21.25
CA ARG A 15 -6.71 20.18 -19.90
C ARG A 15 -7.84 20.15 -18.87
N ILE A 16 -9.05 20.56 -19.24
CA ILE A 16 -10.27 20.43 -18.43
C ILE A 16 -10.58 18.94 -18.25
N MET A 17 -10.56 18.17 -19.35
CA MET A 17 -10.82 16.73 -19.34
C MET A 17 -9.82 15.97 -18.45
N GLU A 18 -8.52 16.24 -18.56
CA GLU A 18 -7.46 15.65 -17.73
C GLU A 18 -7.52 16.07 -16.24
N ARG A 19 -8.17 17.19 -15.91
CA ARG A 19 -8.44 17.60 -14.52
C ARG A 19 -9.67 16.93 -13.95
N SER A 20 -10.67 16.64 -14.79
CA SER A 20 -11.89 15.93 -14.39
C SER A 20 -11.74 14.40 -14.42
N SER A 21 -10.80 13.86 -15.19
CA SER A 21 -10.58 12.42 -15.31
C SER A 21 -9.94 11.87 -14.03
N ARG A 22 -10.56 10.85 -13.46
CA ARG A 22 -10.02 10.09 -12.32
C ARG A 22 -9.48 8.76 -12.82
N PHE A 23 -8.42 8.26 -12.19
CA PHE A 23 -7.90 6.94 -12.47
C PHE A 23 -8.90 5.88 -12.00
N LEU A 24 -9.76 5.42 -12.92
CA LEU A 24 -10.86 4.48 -12.70
C LEU A 24 -10.45 3.00 -12.84
N SER A 25 -9.22 2.71 -13.27
CA SER A 25 -8.78 1.33 -13.56
C SER A 25 -8.20 0.57 -12.35
N LEU A 26 -8.21 1.17 -11.15
CA LEU A 26 -7.73 0.52 -9.93
C LEU A 26 -8.61 -0.69 -9.59
N SER A 27 -8.05 -1.91 -9.65
CA SER A 27 -8.86 -3.12 -9.46
C SER A 27 -9.10 -3.43 -7.98
N GLY A 28 -10.33 -3.67 -7.54
CA GLY A 28 -10.67 -4.12 -6.18
C GLY A 28 -10.00 -5.46 -5.82
N LEU A 29 -9.80 -6.35 -6.80
CA LEU A 29 -9.06 -7.61 -6.63
C LEU A 29 -7.60 -7.39 -6.22
N SER A 30 -7.00 -6.24 -6.59
CA SER A 30 -5.65 -5.89 -6.13
C SER A 30 -5.60 -5.71 -4.61
N GLY A 31 -6.60 -5.06 -4.02
CA GLY A 31 -6.70 -4.85 -2.57
C GLY A 31 -6.89 -6.16 -1.82
N VAL A 32 -7.74 -7.05 -2.33
CA VAL A 32 -7.96 -8.38 -1.74
C VAL A 32 -6.68 -9.21 -1.78
N PHE A 33 -5.98 -9.23 -2.93
CA PHE A 33 -4.72 -9.97 -3.06
C PHE A 33 -3.61 -9.42 -2.16
N ALA A 34 -3.47 -8.08 -2.11
CA ALA A 34 -2.49 -7.44 -1.24
C ALA A 34 -2.77 -7.78 0.24
N GLY A 35 -4.04 -7.70 0.66
CA GLY A 35 -4.39 -8.02 2.04
C GLY A 35 -4.28 -9.50 2.41
N ALA A 36 -4.62 -10.41 1.50
CA ALA A 36 -4.37 -11.84 1.70
C ALA A 36 -2.86 -12.13 1.84
N SER A 37 -2.03 -11.50 1.01
CA SER A 37 -0.57 -11.62 1.07
C SER A 37 -0.01 -11.08 2.39
N ALA A 38 -0.54 -9.95 2.87
CA ALA A 38 -0.16 -9.37 4.16
C ALA A 38 -0.54 -10.26 5.35
N LEU A 39 -1.74 -10.86 5.34
CA LEU A 39 -2.17 -11.78 6.39
C LEU A 39 -1.34 -13.08 6.40
N ALA A 40 -1.04 -13.63 5.22
CA ALA A 40 -0.13 -14.77 5.11
C ALA A 40 1.27 -14.43 5.64
N GLY A 41 1.80 -13.26 5.28
CA GLY A 41 3.06 -12.74 5.81
C GLY A 41 3.04 -12.58 7.34
N ALA A 42 1.96 -12.02 7.89
CA ALA A 42 1.79 -11.88 9.33
C ALA A 42 1.72 -13.23 10.05
N GLY A 43 1.05 -14.23 9.45
CA GLY A 43 1.03 -15.61 9.94
C GLY A 43 2.43 -16.23 9.97
N THR A 44 3.21 -16.09 8.90
CA THR A 44 4.61 -16.55 8.86
C THR A 44 5.47 -15.84 9.90
N ALA A 45 5.32 -14.53 10.06
CA ALA A 45 6.03 -13.76 11.08
C ALA A 45 5.71 -14.25 12.51
N LEU A 46 4.46 -14.62 12.80
CA LEU A 46 4.09 -15.21 14.09
C LEU A 46 4.84 -16.52 14.37
N VAL A 47 5.01 -17.37 13.34
CA VAL A 47 5.79 -18.62 13.48
C VAL A 47 7.26 -18.29 13.78
N LEU A 48 7.84 -17.31 13.09
CA LEU A 48 9.22 -16.86 13.35
C LEU A 48 9.40 -16.31 14.77
N PHE A 49 8.45 -15.48 15.25
CA PHE A 49 8.46 -14.98 16.61
C PHE A 49 8.39 -16.10 17.64
N ARG A 50 7.49 -17.07 17.46
CA ARG A 50 7.38 -18.23 18.38
C ARG A 50 8.68 -19.00 18.43
N ALA A 51 9.25 -19.35 17.28
CA ALA A 51 10.52 -20.07 17.22
C ALA A 51 11.67 -19.32 17.91
N TYR A 52 11.70 -17.98 17.84
CA TYR A 52 12.66 -17.16 18.56
C TYR A 52 12.44 -17.20 20.08
N TYR A 53 11.20 -17.00 20.53
CA TYR A 53 10.89 -17.01 21.97
C TYR A 53 11.09 -18.39 22.61
N ASP A 54 10.79 -19.47 21.89
CA ASP A 54 11.04 -20.84 22.36
C ASP A 54 12.55 -21.07 22.59
N ARG A 55 13.42 -20.59 21.68
CA ARG A 55 14.89 -20.67 21.85
C ARG A 55 15.38 -19.81 23.01
N TRP A 56 14.81 -18.62 23.17
CA TRP A 56 15.14 -17.72 24.26
C TRP A 56 14.79 -18.32 25.62
N GLU A 57 13.61 -18.95 25.75
CA GLU A 57 13.17 -19.62 26.97
C GLU A 57 14.06 -20.82 27.32
N VAL A 58 14.44 -21.64 26.34
CA VAL A 58 15.33 -22.79 26.55
C VAL A 58 16.75 -22.38 26.96
N ARG A 59 17.32 -21.32 26.36
CA ARG A 59 18.66 -20.83 26.72
C ARG A 59 18.69 -20.04 28.04
N GLY A 60 17.57 -19.42 28.42
CA GLY A 60 17.45 -18.60 29.63
C GLY A 60 18.23 -17.28 29.62
N HIS A 61 18.80 -16.86 28.48
CA HIS A 61 19.50 -15.59 28.31
C HIS A 61 19.34 -15.03 26.89
N TYR A 62 19.58 -13.72 26.75
CA TYR A 62 19.56 -13.04 25.45
C TYR A 62 20.79 -13.41 24.62
N ASP A 63 20.56 -13.67 23.33
CA ASP A 63 21.60 -13.94 22.33
C ASP A 63 21.44 -13.00 21.14
N ASP A 64 22.52 -12.29 20.82
CA ASP A 64 22.53 -11.27 19.77
C ASP A 64 22.48 -11.87 18.35
N ALA A 65 23.03 -13.06 18.15
CA ALA A 65 23.00 -13.74 16.86
C ALA A 65 21.58 -14.20 16.53
N ASP A 66 20.86 -14.76 17.51
CA ASP A 66 19.46 -15.19 17.36
C ASP A 66 18.54 -14.01 17.04
N PHE A 67 18.72 -12.87 17.71
CA PHE A 67 17.95 -11.66 17.44
C PHE A 67 18.26 -11.08 16.05
N SER A 68 19.54 -10.99 15.68
CA SER A 68 19.99 -10.54 14.37
C SER A 68 19.45 -11.41 13.24
N GLN A 69 19.40 -12.73 13.45
CA GLN A 69 18.81 -13.67 12.50
C GLN A 69 17.30 -13.46 12.34
N LEU A 70 16.55 -13.33 13.45
CA LEU A 70 15.13 -13.02 13.41
C LEU A 70 14.87 -11.71 12.66
N ARG A 71 15.65 -10.68 12.98
CA ARG A 71 15.57 -9.35 12.34
C ARG A 71 15.73 -9.46 10.82
N LEU A 72 16.77 -10.16 10.36
CA LEU A 72 17.00 -10.37 8.93
C LEU A 72 15.85 -11.14 8.26
N GLN A 73 15.35 -12.20 8.90
CA GLN A 73 14.23 -12.99 8.39
C GLN A 73 12.95 -12.15 8.24
N LEU A 74 12.63 -11.31 9.23
CA LEU A 74 11.46 -10.43 9.19
C LEU A 74 11.60 -9.34 8.11
N ILE A 75 12.80 -8.78 7.92
CA ILE A 75 13.07 -7.80 6.84
C ILE A 75 12.86 -8.46 5.48
N LEU A 76 13.46 -9.61 5.25
CA LEU A 76 13.32 -10.35 3.98
C LEU A 76 11.86 -10.72 3.71
N LEU A 77 11.15 -11.20 4.73
CA LEU A 77 9.72 -11.50 4.63
C LEU A 77 8.91 -10.25 4.27
N GLY A 78 9.20 -9.11 4.89
CA GLY A 78 8.58 -7.82 4.56
C GLY A 78 8.77 -7.43 3.10
N PHE A 79 10.00 -7.54 2.57
CA PHE A 79 10.28 -7.29 1.16
C PHE A 79 9.55 -8.25 0.22
N VAL A 80 9.49 -9.54 0.56
CA VAL A 80 8.74 -10.54 -0.23
C VAL A 80 7.25 -10.20 -0.28
N VAL A 81 6.64 -9.90 0.88
CA VAL A 81 5.22 -9.53 0.96
C VAL A 81 4.94 -8.24 0.18
N MET A 82 5.79 -7.22 0.33
CA MET A 82 5.67 -5.96 -0.40
C MET A 82 5.79 -6.17 -1.91
N PHE A 83 6.76 -6.98 -2.36
CA PHE A 83 6.94 -7.30 -3.77
C PHE A 83 5.73 -8.06 -4.33
N LEU A 84 5.23 -9.06 -3.63
CA LEU A 84 4.03 -9.82 -4.03
C LEU A 84 2.81 -8.89 -4.12
N ALA A 85 2.56 -8.06 -3.11
CA ALA A 85 1.44 -7.13 -3.09
C ALA A 85 1.53 -6.12 -4.26
N ALA A 86 2.71 -5.56 -4.52
CA ALA A 86 2.93 -4.64 -5.64
C ALA A 86 2.76 -5.34 -7.00
N ALA A 87 3.34 -6.52 -7.19
CA ALA A 87 3.23 -7.28 -8.43
C ALA A 87 1.78 -7.70 -8.71
N GLY A 88 1.06 -8.20 -7.70
CA GLY A 88 -0.36 -8.52 -7.80
C GLY A 88 -1.20 -7.28 -8.10
N GLY A 89 -0.91 -6.16 -7.45
CA GLY A 89 -1.62 -4.91 -7.69
C GLY A 89 -1.45 -4.38 -9.11
N LEU A 90 -0.23 -4.40 -9.64
CA LEU A 90 0.05 -4.06 -11.03
C LEU A 90 -0.62 -5.04 -11.99
N TYR A 91 -0.55 -6.35 -11.72
CA TYR A 91 -1.15 -7.37 -12.57
C TYR A 91 -2.67 -7.22 -12.71
N PHE A 92 -3.41 -7.11 -11.59
CA PHE A 92 -4.87 -6.98 -11.63
C PHE A 92 -5.31 -5.64 -12.24
N THR A 93 -4.59 -4.56 -11.95
CA THR A 93 -4.84 -3.24 -12.56
C THR A 93 -4.61 -3.27 -14.08
N TRP A 94 -3.50 -3.88 -14.52
CA TRP A 94 -3.18 -4.06 -15.94
C TRP A 94 -4.23 -4.91 -16.65
N ARG A 95 -4.62 -6.05 -16.06
CA ARG A 95 -5.64 -6.94 -16.60
C ARG A 95 -6.99 -6.23 -16.76
N ARG A 96 -7.39 -5.40 -15.77
CA ARG A 96 -8.63 -4.62 -15.82
C ARG A 96 -8.57 -3.53 -16.88
N ALA A 97 -7.48 -2.77 -16.95
CA ALA A 97 -7.33 -1.72 -17.94
C ALA A 97 -7.38 -2.29 -19.37
N LYS A 98 -6.76 -3.46 -19.60
CA LYS A 98 -6.85 -4.17 -20.88
C LYS A 98 -8.28 -4.65 -21.20
N LYS A 99 -9.01 -5.19 -20.22
CA LYS A 99 -10.41 -5.62 -20.40
C LYS A 99 -11.33 -4.46 -20.77
N ASN A 100 -11.08 -3.28 -20.22
CA ASN A 100 -11.92 -2.09 -20.40
C ASN A 100 -11.41 -1.15 -21.51
N ASN A 101 -10.43 -1.58 -22.32
CA ASN A 101 -9.80 -0.77 -23.38
C ASN A 101 -9.30 0.61 -22.90
N LEU A 102 -8.88 0.72 -21.64
CA LEU A 102 -8.36 1.96 -21.06
C LEU A 102 -6.84 2.05 -21.26
N PRO A 103 -6.30 3.23 -21.61
CA PRO A 103 -4.86 3.43 -21.65
C PRO A 103 -4.29 3.25 -20.24
N ILE A 104 -3.34 2.32 -20.12
CA ILE A 104 -2.76 1.92 -18.83
C ILE A 104 -1.80 3.00 -18.30
N TYR A 105 -1.16 3.70 -19.23
CA TYR A 105 -0.18 4.74 -18.97
C TYR A 105 -0.68 6.07 -19.53
N ASP A 106 -1.49 6.78 -18.75
CA ASP A 106 -1.97 8.12 -19.06
C ASP A 106 -1.39 9.15 -18.07
N ALA A 107 -1.70 10.43 -18.30
CA ALA A 107 -1.27 11.51 -17.42
C ALA A 107 -1.79 11.34 -15.98
N THR A 108 -2.91 10.65 -15.78
CA THR A 108 -3.54 10.38 -14.49
C THR A 108 -2.81 9.29 -13.73
N SER A 109 -2.47 8.17 -14.37
CA SER A 109 -1.63 7.08 -13.83
C SER A 109 -0.30 7.61 -13.32
N ARG A 110 0.33 8.49 -14.10
CA ARG A 110 1.62 9.11 -13.71
C ARG A 110 1.47 9.99 -12.47
N LYS A 111 0.37 10.76 -12.34
CA LYS A 111 0.11 11.56 -11.14
C LYS A 111 -0.11 10.67 -9.92
N VAL A 112 -0.87 9.57 -10.03
CA VAL A 112 -1.06 8.58 -8.96
C VAL A 112 0.29 8.02 -8.51
N LEU A 113 1.13 7.56 -9.45
CA LEU A 113 2.43 6.98 -9.16
C LEU A 113 3.37 7.98 -8.48
N ILE A 114 3.54 9.18 -9.03
CA ILE A 114 4.47 10.17 -8.46
C ILE A 114 4.02 10.60 -7.05
N ASN A 115 2.73 10.90 -6.88
CA ASN A 115 2.22 11.36 -5.59
C ASN A 115 2.18 10.25 -4.53
N GLY A 116 2.06 8.98 -4.93
CA GLY A 116 2.23 7.84 -4.02
C GLY A 116 3.70 7.56 -3.69
N MET A 117 4.59 7.66 -4.68
CA MET A 117 6.02 7.34 -4.51
C MET A 117 6.75 8.34 -3.62
N ILE A 118 6.35 9.62 -3.59
CA ILE A 118 7.00 10.63 -2.74
C ILE A 118 6.92 10.24 -1.26
N PRO A 119 5.74 10.01 -0.64
CA PRO A 119 5.67 9.54 0.75
C PRO A 119 6.27 8.14 0.96
N MET A 120 6.14 7.23 -0.01
CA MET A 120 6.74 5.89 0.11
C MET A 120 8.26 5.93 0.17
N ALA A 121 8.91 6.71 -0.70
CA ALA A 121 10.36 6.83 -0.72
C ALA A 121 10.87 7.54 0.54
N ALA A 122 10.22 8.63 0.95
CA ALA A 122 10.53 9.33 2.20
C ALA A 122 10.38 8.40 3.41
N GLY A 123 9.29 7.63 3.46
CA GLY A 123 9.03 6.66 4.52
C GLY A 123 10.03 5.52 4.55
N GLY A 124 10.37 4.96 3.39
CA GLY A 124 11.39 3.91 3.27
C GLY A 124 12.75 4.38 3.77
N ALA A 125 13.19 5.57 3.35
CA ALA A 125 14.44 6.17 3.86
C ALA A 125 14.38 6.42 5.37
N PHE A 126 13.26 6.94 5.88
CA PHE A 126 13.04 7.17 7.31
C PHE A 126 13.10 5.86 8.11
N ILE A 127 12.44 4.80 7.64
CA ILE A 127 12.44 3.48 8.28
C ILE A 127 13.84 2.87 8.29
N VAL A 128 14.60 2.97 7.19
CA VAL A 128 16.01 2.54 7.17
C VAL A 128 16.83 3.31 8.20
N GLY A 129 16.61 4.63 8.34
CA GLY A 129 17.22 5.44 9.39
C GLY A 129 16.85 4.99 10.81
N LEU A 130 15.57 4.63 11.05
CA LEU A 130 15.14 4.08 12.34
C LEU A 130 15.84 2.75 12.65
N MET A 131 15.93 1.87 11.66
CA MET A 131 16.61 0.58 11.79
C MET A 131 18.11 0.76 12.06
N TYR A 132 18.75 1.72 11.39
CA TYR A 132 20.16 2.06 11.64
C TYR A 132 20.38 2.53 13.10
N ASN A 133 19.43 3.28 13.66
CA ASN A 133 19.47 3.75 15.05
C ASN A 133 18.88 2.76 16.07
N SER A 134 18.66 1.49 15.70
CA SER A 134 18.10 0.45 16.58
C SER A 134 16.70 0.79 17.15
N MET A 135 15.93 1.62 16.44
CA MET A 135 14.56 2.00 16.78
C MET A 135 13.53 1.09 16.09
N ASP A 136 13.77 -0.23 16.09
CA ASP A 136 12.96 -1.20 15.33
C ASP A 136 11.48 -1.21 15.74
N VAL A 137 11.19 -0.86 16.99
CA VAL A 137 9.82 -0.75 17.52
C VAL A 137 8.95 0.31 16.81
N LEU A 138 9.58 1.30 16.16
CA LEU A 138 8.90 2.34 15.40
C LEU A 138 8.69 1.99 13.92
N VAL A 139 9.22 0.87 13.43
CA VAL A 139 9.10 0.46 12.03
C VAL A 139 7.64 0.22 11.66
N ALA A 140 6.91 -0.53 12.49
CA ALA A 140 5.51 -0.86 12.23
C ALA A 140 4.58 0.36 12.12
N PRO A 141 4.54 1.28 13.12
CA PRO A 141 3.73 2.50 12.99
C PRO A 141 4.20 3.38 11.83
N SER A 142 5.51 3.48 11.57
CA SER A 142 6.03 4.27 10.45
C SER A 142 5.56 3.74 9.09
N CYS A 143 5.59 2.42 8.87
CA CYS A 143 5.07 1.82 7.65
C CYS A 143 3.61 2.21 7.40
N LEU A 144 2.75 2.10 8.42
CA LEU A 144 1.32 2.42 8.32
C LEU A 144 1.10 3.92 8.01
N ILE A 145 1.82 4.81 8.71
CA ILE A 145 1.70 6.26 8.52
C ILE A 145 2.16 6.67 7.12
N PHE A 146 3.35 6.26 6.69
CA PHE A 146 3.89 6.64 5.38
C PHE A 146 3.12 6.00 4.23
N TYR A 147 2.69 4.75 4.38
CA TYR A 147 1.79 4.12 3.42
C TYR A 147 0.44 4.85 3.34
N GLY A 148 -0.19 5.14 4.47
CA GLY A 148 -1.45 5.88 4.52
C GLY A 148 -1.33 7.27 3.88
N MET A 149 -0.21 7.97 4.09
CA MET A 149 0.10 9.23 3.38
C MET A 149 0.29 9.04 1.87
N ALA A 150 0.92 7.94 1.44
CA ALA A 150 1.05 7.61 0.02
C ALA A 150 -0.33 7.40 -0.63
N VAL A 151 -1.18 6.60 0.01
CA VAL A 151 -2.56 6.34 -0.45
C VAL A 151 -3.38 7.63 -0.45
N LEU A 152 -3.30 8.43 0.62
CA LEU A 152 -4.04 9.69 0.72
C LEU A 152 -3.61 10.69 -0.37
N ASN A 153 -2.32 10.80 -0.67
CA ASN A 153 -1.84 11.67 -1.74
C ASN A 153 -2.21 11.15 -3.14
N ALA A 154 -2.10 9.84 -3.36
CA ALA A 154 -2.55 9.19 -4.58
C ALA A 154 -4.07 9.33 -4.80
N SER A 155 -4.86 9.32 -3.73
CA SER A 155 -6.34 9.37 -3.77
C SER A 155 -6.90 10.59 -4.48
N LYS A 156 -6.14 11.70 -4.55
CA LYS A 156 -6.53 12.93 -5.27
C LYS A 156 -6.70 12.69 -6.78
N TYR A 157 -6.09 11.64 -7.31
CA TYR A 157 -6.06 11.31 -8.74
C TYR A 157 -6.74 9.98 -9.06
N THR A 158 -7.32 9.29 -8.06
CA THR A 158 -8.11 8.06 -8.25
C THR A 158 -9.53 8.25 -7.69
N VAL A 159 -10.26 7.15 -7.45
CA VAL A 159 -11.61 7.21 -6.90
C VAL A 159 -11.58 7.79 -5.47
N SER A 160 -12.61 8.57 -5.15
CA SER A 160 -12.68 9.32 -3.89
C SER A 160 -12.67 8.42 -2.64
N ASP A 161 -13.04 7.16 -2.79
CA ASP A 161 -13.17 6.23 -1.67
C ASP A 161 -11.80 5.74 -1.18
N THR A 162 -10.76 5.79 -2.02
CA THR A 162 -9.38 5.44 -1.65
C THR A 162 -8.83 6.33 -0.53
N LYS A 163 -9.31 7.58 -0.42
CA LYS A 163 -8.87 8.51 0.63
C LYS A 163 -9.17 7.99 2.03
N TYR A 164 -10.28 7.25 2.21
CA TYR A 164 -10.69 6.75 3.51
C TYR A 164 -9.77 5.63 4.00
N LEU A 165 -9.29 4.78 3.09
CA LEU A 165 -8.26 3.79 3.41
C LEU A 165 -6.98 4.50 3.89
N GLY A 166 -6.50 5.50 3.15
CA GLY A 166 -5.31 6.25 3.54
C GLY A 166 -5.43 6.93 4.91
N ILE A 167 -6.57 7.57 5.20
CA ILE A 167 -6.84 8.19 6.51
C ILE A 167 -6.86 7.13 7.62
N ALA A 168 -7.50 5.99 7.37
CA ALA A 168 -7.62 4.93 8.36
C ALA A 168 -6.26 4.27 8.66
N GLU A 169 -5.40 4.07 7.66
CA GLU A 169 -4.01 3.61 7.84
C GLU A 169 -3.16 4.60 8.65
N ILE A 170 -3.30 5.91 8.39
CA ILE A 170 -2.62 6.95 9.18
C ILE A 170 -3.09 6.88 10.64
N ALA A 171 -4.40 6.83 10.88
CA ALA A 171 -4.96 6.75 12.22
C ALA A 171 -4.50 5.47 12.95
N LEU A 172 -4.49 4.34 12.25
CA LEU A 172 -4.04 3.06 12.78
C LEU A 172 -2.54 3.09 13.11
N GLY A 173 -1.73 3.71 12.28
CA GLY A 173 -0.29 3.92 12.52
C GLY A 173 -0.01 4.84 13.70
N ILE A 174 -0.76 5.93 13.86
CA ILE A 174 -0.68 6.80 15.05
C ILE A 174 -1.06 6.01 16.30
N LEU A 175 -2.14 5.22 16.24
CA LEU A 175 -2.55 4.38 17.37
C LEU A 175 -1.47 3.35 17.74
N ASN A 176 -0.80 2.77 16.74
CA ASN A 176 0.29 1.81 16.94
C ASN A 176 1.48 2.42 17.71
N VAL A 177 1.74 3.73 17.61
CA VAL A 177 2.78 4.40 18.43
C VAL A 177 2.53 4.24 19.93
N PHE A 178 1.26 4.16 20.37
CA PHE A 178 0.91 3.91 21.77
C PHE A 178 1.02 2.42 22.17
N PHE A 179 1.23 1.52 21.20
CA PHE A 179 1.27 0.07 21.38
C PHE A 179 2.44 -0.58 20.61
N LEU A 180 3.65 0.00 20.69
CA LEU A 180 4.81 -0.34 19.84
C LEU A 180 5.14 -1.84 19.72
N ARG A 181 4.97 -2.61 20.80
CA ARG A 181 5.26 -4.07 20.82
C ARG A 181 4.19 -4.92 20.15
N ARG A 182 3.09 -4.31 19.68
CA ARG A 182 1.98 -4.98 18.99
C ARG A 182 1.98 -4.71 17.49
N GLY A 183 3.08 -4.18 16.94
CA GLY A 183 3.17 -3.75 15.54
C GLY A 183 2.67 -4.76 14.50
N LEU A 184 2.94 -6.05 14.71
CA LEU A 184 2.48 -7.12 13.81
C LEU A 184 0.94 -7.20 13.70
N TYR A 185 0.23 -7.02 14.81
CA TYR A 185 -1.24 -7.03 14.82
C TYR A 185 -1.81 -5.84 14.06
N PHE A 186 -1.19 -4.67 14.23
CA PHE A 186 -1.59 -3.47 13.49
C PHE A 186 -1.29 -3.61 11.98
N TRP A 187 -0.19 -4.24 11.58
CA TRP A 187 0.05 -4.59 10.18
C TRP A 187 -0.98 -5.58 9.63
N ALA A 188 -1.34 -6.61 10.40
CA ALA A 188 -2.38 -7.56 9.99
C ALA A 188 -3.74 -6.87 9.80
N VAL A 189 -4.08 -5.90 10.67
CA VAL A 189 -5.31 -5.11 10.55
C VAL A 189 -5.25 -4.16 9.35
N GLY A 190 -4.23 -3.32 9.25
CA GLY A 190 -4.09 -2.32 8.19
C GLY A 190 -3.85 -2.97 6.83
N PHE A 191 -2.63 -3.46 6.63
CA PHE A 191 -2.23 -4.08 5.37
C PHE A 191 -3.03 -5.32 4.99
N GLY A 192 -3.60 -6.04 5.96
CA GLY A 192 -4.41 -7.23 5.72
C GLY A 192 -5.91 -6.95 5.63
N VAL A 193 -6.56 -6.87 6.79
CA VAL A 193 -8.04 -6.83 6.90
C VAL A 193 -8.62 -5.61 6.19
N MET A 194 -8.07 -4.42 6.42
CA MET A 194 -8.61 -3.19 5.83
C MET A 194 -8.43 -3.16 4.31
N HIS A 195 -7.34 -3.71 3.79
CA HIS A 195 -7.13 -3.84 2.35
C HIS A 195 -8.08 -4.84 1.69
N ILE A 196 -8.37 -5.97 2.34
CA ILE A 196 -9.39 -6.92 1.86
C ILE A 196 -10.75 -6.23 1.84
N PHE A 197 -11.14 -5.59 2.94
CA PHE A 197 -12.41 -4.89 3.04
C PHE A 197 -12.55 -3.79 1.97
N TYR A 198 -11.54 -2.94 1.84
CA TYR A 198 -11.47 -1.92 0.80
C TYR A 198 -11.57 -2.54 -0.60
N GLY A 199 -10.84 -3.61 -0.88
CA GLY A 199 -10.86 -4.31 -2.17
C GLY A 199 -12.24 -4.85 -2.52
N ILE A 200 -12.95 -5.43 -1.55
CA ILE A 200 -14.34 -5.92 -1.71
C ILE A 200 -15.29 -4.76 -1.98
N VAL A 201 -15.22 -3.68 -1.21
CA VAL A 201 -16.06 -2.48 -1.39
C VAL A 201 -15.83 -1.86 -2.77
N MET A 202 -14.56 -1.74 -3.19
CA MET A 202 -14.18 -1.25 -4.50
C MET A 202 -14.74 -2.11 -5.63
N TRP A 203 -14.62 -3.43 -5.50
CA TRP A 203 -15.15 -4.36 -6.49
C TRP A 203 -16.67 -4.26 -6.60
N TRP A 204 -17.37 -4.23 -5.47
CA TRP A 204 -18.83 -4.14 -5.47
C TRP A 204 -19.31 -2.82 -6.08
N LYS A 205 -18.74 -1.69 -5.65
CA LYS A 205 -19.21 -0.37 -6.05
C LYS A 205 -18.84 0.02 -7.49
N TYR A 206 -17.68 -0.45 -7.98
CA TYR A 206 -17.11 0.03 -9.24
C TYR A 206 -16.84 -1.04 -10.30
N GLU A 207 -16.91 -2.35 -9.97
CA GLU A 207 -16.59 -3.43 -10.92
C GLU A 207 -17.74 -4.37 -11.21
N ARG A 208 -18.57 -4.69 -10.21
CA ARG A 208 -19.64 -5.68 -10.34
C ARG A 208 -20.58 -5.39 -11.52
N ASN A 209 -20.97 -4.13 -11.70
CA ASN A 209 -21.96 -3.73 -12.71
C ASN A 209 -21.32 -3.36 -14.05
N ALA A 210 -19.98 -3.27 -14.13
CA ALA A 210 -19.28 -2.93 -15.37
C ALA A 210 -19.11 -4.14 -16.32
N VAL A 211 -19.74 -5.27 -16.01
CA VAL A 211 -19.71 -6.51 -16.81
C VAL A 211 -21.03 -6.71 -17.58
N GLU A 212 -22.05 -5.87 -17.34
CA GLU A 212 -23.40 -6.03 -17.92
C GLU A 212 -23.76 -5.02 -19.03
N GLU A 213 -22.83 -4.16 -19.46
CA GLU A 213 -22.97 -3.31 -20.66
C GLU A 213 -21.86 -3.63 -21.69
#